data_AF-A0AAD4EC35-F1
#
_entry.id   AF-A0AAD4EC35-F1
#
_cell.length_a   1.000
_cell.length_b   1.000
_cell.length_c   1.000
_cell.angle_alpha   90.00
_cell.angle_beta   90.00
_cell.angle_gamma   90.00
#
_symmetry.space_group_name_H-M   'P 1'
#
loop_
_entity.id
_entity.type
_entity.pdbx_description
1 polymer ?
#
loop_
_entity_poly.entity_id
_entity_poly.type
_entity_poly.pdbx_seq_one_letter_code
_entity_poly.pdbx_strand_id
1 'polypeptide(L)'
;MKIFDFAAHHRALKENPNYAINAKILQRAEWRHGGSGHILTDKDSDEPFVGIAVMHIVDFRLQCSPIGSFLGSKYGGMEKAKYQFIGGRTHGKDGFDEDFARTHALLNNIQNAIAVSHNKKDMLLDEQSVRFARNIFEKRVSLTNSTVRLFKAYLYNHKEHAVPDSPTASRRTVYLEDLENPHGSHTVGMGEELKMDDETANWPVDSQYSDDLATIKAFYKAVPLRVYDENNKFVEPENVNKALCNAIAEIHFTLHHLYLPKNLPPQDSFRANIEQILILQRGKTTTSIYTSDPRAGPASTMKATHHTPPPTEAPPSKRLHTEEQTVTKGKEKEHD
;
A
#
# COMPACT_ATOMS: atom_id res chain seq x y z
N MET A 1 6.08 -19.14 18.52
CA MET A 1 5.83 -18.28 17.34
C MET A 1 4.94 -19.07 16.40
N LYS A 2 3.73 -18.59 16.10
CA LYS A 2 2.82 -19.28 15.17
C LYS A 2 3.39 -19.10 13.76
N ILE A 3 3.61 -20.19 13.04
CA ILE A 3 4.04 -20.12 11.63
C ILE A 3 2.82 -19.73 10.80
N PHE A 4 2.95 -18.70 9.98
CA PHE A 4 1.89 -18.27 9.07
C PHE A 4 1.75 -19.27 7.92
N ASP A 5 0.53 -19.72 7.62
CA ASP A 5 0.24 -20.65 6.53
C ASP A 5 -0.04 -19.87 5.24
N PHE A 6 1.04 -19.56 4.52
CA PHE A 6 0.98 -18.85 3.25
C PHE A 6 0.21 -19.61 2.16
N ALA A 7 0.27 -20.94 2.13
CA ALA A 7 -0.41 -21.74 1.11
C ALA A 7 -1.93 -21.73 1.31
N ALA A 8 -2.41 -21.83 2.55
CA ALA A 8 -3.84 -21.67 2.85
C ALA A 8 -4.31 -20.25 2.55
N HIS A 9 -3.53 -19.24 2.95
CA HIS A 9 -3.86 -17.84 2.71
C HIS A 9 -3.91 -17.49 1.21
N HIS A 10 -2.93 -17.94 0.42
CA HIS A 10 -2.91 -17.76 -1.03
C HIS A 10 -4.16 -18.37 -1.70
N ARG A 11 -4.59 -19.57 -1.29
CA ARG A 11 -5.84 -20.17 -1.79
C ARG A 11 -7.06 -19.31 -1.46
N ALA A 12 -7.14 -18.79 -0.23
CA ALA A 12 -8.24 -17.91 0.16
C ALA A 12 -8.26 -16.59 -0.65
N LEU A 13 -7.09 -16.00 -0.90
CA LEU A 13 -6.97 -14.78 -1.71
C LEU A 13 -7.39 -14.99 -3.18
N LYS A 14 -7.11 -16.16 -3.76
CA LYS A 14 -7.54 -16.49 -5.12
C LYS A 14 -9.05 -16.48 -5.32
N GLU A 15 -9.80 -16.82 -4.28
CA GLU A 15 -11.27 -16.73 -4.28
C GLU A 15 -11.77 -15.29 -4.07
N ASN A 16 -10.91 -14.38 -3.59
CA ASN A 16 -11.28 -12.98 -3.38
C ASN A 16 -11.31 -12.23 -4.72
N PRO A 17 -12.45 -11.61 -5.09
CA PRO A 17 -12.60 -11.00 -6.40
C PRO A 17 -11.88 -9.64 -6.52
N ASN A 18 -11.32 -9.13 -5.43
CA ASN A 18 -10.51 -7.90 -5.38
C ASN A 18 -9.00 -8.19 -5.34
N TYR A 19 -8.60 -9.47 -5.27
CA TYR A 19 -7.19 -9.82 -5.31
C TYR A 19 -6.59 -9.53 -6.70
N ALA A 20 -5.47 -8.83 -6.76
CA ALA A 20 -4.93 -8.21 -7.97
C ALA A 20 -4.50 -9.18 -9.09
N ILE A 21 -4.56 -10.50 -8.85
CA ILE A 21 -4.37 -11.50 -9.91
C ILE A 21 -5.69 -11.93 -10.58
N ASN A 22 -6.84 -11.48 -10.06
CA ASN A 22 -8.13 -11.87 -10.57
C ASN A 22 -8.38 -11.23 -11.94
N ALA A 23 -8.50 -12.07 -12.97
CA ALA A 23 -8.65 -11.62 -14.36
C ALA A 23 -9.93 -10.79 -14.60
N LYS A 24 -10.93 -10.88 -13.71
CA LYS A 24 -12.19 -10.13 -13.83
C LYS A 24 -12.10 -8.70 -13.32
N ILE A 25 -10.98 -8.27 -12.72
CA ILE A 25 -10.83 -6.90 -12.22
C ILE A 25 -11.06 -5.87 -13.33
N LEU A 26 -10.51 -6.07 -14.52
CA LEU A 26 -10.70 -5.15 -15.65
C LEU A 26 -12.15 -5.09 -16.16
N GLN A 27 -12.95 -6.11 -15.87
CA GLN A 27 -14.38 -6.13 -16.22
C GLN A 27 -15.21 -5.37 -15.18
N ARG A 28 -14.80 -5.41 -13.91
CA ARG A 28 -15.52 -4.84 -12.76
C ARG A 28 -15.10 -3.43 -12.37
N ALA A 29 -13.87 -3.03 -12.71
CA ALA A 29 -13.35 -1.73 -12.35
C ALA A 29 -13.38 -0.76 -13.54
N GLU A 30 -13.62 0.52 -13.27
CA GLU A 30 -13.49 1.58 -14.26
C GLU A 30 -13.02 2.89 -13.64
N TRP A 31 -12.36 3.71 -14.46
CA TRP A 31 -11.93 5.04 -14.06
C TRP A 31 -13.12 5.99 -14.13
N ARG A 32 -13.43 6.64 -13.00
CA ARG A 32 -14.43 7.71 -12.91
C ARG A 32 -13.77 9.00 -12.46
N HIS A 33 -14.37 10.13 -12.81
CA HIS A 33 -13.89 11.43 -12.38
C HIS A 33 -14.03 11.56 -10.85
N GLY A 34 -12.98 12.02 -10.18
CA GLY A 34 -12.97 12.20 -8.72
C GLY A 34 -11.91 13.20 -8.28
N GLY A 35 -12.34 14.31 -7.68
CA GLY A 35 -11.47 15.44 -7.38
C GLY A 35 -10.96 16.12 -8.66
N SER A 36 -9.67 16.46 -8.74
CA SER A 36 -9.09 16.99 -9.99
C SER A 36 -8.72 15.91 -11.00
N GLY A 37 -8.86 14.64 -10.64
CA GLY A 37 -8.36 13.54 -11.43
C GLY A 37 -9.40 12.46 -11.65
N HIS A 38 -8.91 11.23 -11.63
CA HIS A 38 -9.72 10.04 -11.72
C HIS A 38 -9.40 9.09 -10.58
N ILE A 39 -10.41 8.35 -10.17
CA ILE A 39 -10.29 7.27 -9.20
C ILE A 39 -10.83 5.99 -9.84
N LEU A 40 -10.16 4.88 -9.60
CA LEU A 40 -10.64 3.58 -10.04
C LEU A 40 -11.78 3.16 -9.11
N THR A 41 -12.95 2.90 -9.68
CA THR A 41 -14.20 2.58 -8.97
C THR A 41 -14.71 1.20 -9.38
N ASP A 42 -15.44 0.55 -8.48
CA ASP A 42 -16.21 -0.65 -8.81
C ASP A 42 -17.48 -0.23 -9.57
N LYS A 43 -17.72 -0.85 -10.72
CA LYS A 43 -18.82 -0.51 -11.62
C LYS A 43 -20.19 -0.67 -10.98
N ASP A 44 -20.33 -1.69 -10.13
CA ASP A 44 -21.61 -2.10 -9.57
C ASP A 44 -22.00 -1.24 -8.36
N SER A 45 -21.02 -0.79 -7.58
CA SER A 45 -21.27 -0.03 -6.34
C SER A 45 -21.04 1.48 -6.44
N ASP A 46 -20.33 1.97 -7.47
CA ASP A 46 -19.82 3.36 -7.54
C ASP A 46 -18.87 3.74 -6.38
N GLU A 47 -18.40 2.75 -5.61
CA GLU A 47 -17.41 2.98 -4.56
C GLU A 47 -15.99 2.85 -5.13
N PRO A 48 -14.99 3.50 -4.50
CA PRO A 48 -13.58 3.28 -4.85
C PRO A 48 -13.23 1.79 -4.85
N PHE A 49 -12.63 1.32 -5.95
CA PHE A 49 -12.19 -0.07 -6.05
C PHE A 49 -10.98 -0.28 -5.13
N VAL A 50 -11.12 -1.17 -4.15
CA VAL A 50 -10.04 -1.54 -3.23
C VAL A 50 -9.40 -2.84 -3.73
N GLY A 51 -8.22 -2.72 -4.32
CA GLY A 51 -7.39 -3.84 -4.74
C GLY A 51 -6.61 -4.45 -3.56
N ILE A 52 -6.34 -5.75 -3.65
CA ILE A 52 -5.54 -6.48 -2.66
C ILE A 52 -4.30 -7.05 -3.36
N ALA A 53 -3.12 -6.89 -2.77
CA ALA A 53 -1.89 -7.53 -3.25
C ALA A 53 -1.03 -8.03 -2.08
N VAL A 54 -0.27 -9.10 -2.30
CA VAL A 54 0.72 -9.58 -1.32
C VAL A 54 2.11 -9.25 -1.83
N MET A 55 2.89 -8.53 -1.04
CA MET A 55 4.20 -8.03 -1.45
C MET A 55 5.20 -8.07 -0.29
N HIS A 56 6.49 -8.12 -0.63
CA HIS A 56 7.56 -7.82 0.31
C HIS A 56 7.80 -6.31 0.36
N ILE A 57 7.76 -5.73 1.55
CA ILE A 57 8.02 -4.31 1.77
C ILE A 57 9.52 -4.10 1.89
N VAL A 58 10.09 -3.39 0.93
CA VAL A 58 11.52 -3.08 0.90
C VAL A 58 11.82 -1.98 1.93
N ASP A 59 12.86 -2.17 2.74
CA ASP A 59 13.32 -1.17 3.72
C ASP A 59 13.78 0.15 3.05
N PHE A 60 14.21 0.08 1.80
CA PHE A 60 14.59 1.25 1.01
C PHE A 60 13.43 2.24 0.85
N ARG A 61 13.62 3.46 1.37
CA ARG A 61 12.63 4.55 1.38
C ARG A 61 11.34 4.21 2.14
N LEU A 62 11.44 3.41 3.19
CA LEU A 62 10.34 3.16 4.12
C LEU A 62 10.10 4.37 5.03
N GLN A 63 9.04 5.11 4.73
CA GLN A 63 8.65 6.37 5.39
C GLN A 63 7.22 6.26 5.93
N CYS A 64 7.01 5.34 6.86
CA CYS A 64 5.72 5.07 7.50
C CYS A 64 5.68 5.47 8.99
N SER A 65 6.65 6.26 9.46
CA SER A 65 6.64 6.84 10.81
C SER A 65 5.62 8.00 10.92
N PRO A 66 5.38 8.56 12.13
CA PRO A 66 4.42 9.65 12.33
C PRO A 66 4.72 10.95 11.56
N ILE A 67 5.98 11.15 11.14
CA ILE A 67 6.39 12.25 10.26
C ILE A 67 6.46 11.84 8.78
N GLY A 68 6.43 10.53 8.50
CA GLY A 68 6.59 9.90 7.20
C GLY A 68 7.65 10.55 6.32
N SER A 69 7.23 11.10 5.18
CA SER A 69 8.13 11.71 4.18
C SER A 69 8.57 13.14 4.49
N PHE A 70 8.19 13.72 5.64
CA PHE A 70 8.58 15.08 6.02
C PHE A 70 10.07 15.13 6.39
N LEU A 71 10.83 15.99 5.71
CA LEU A 71 12.27 16.17 5.88
C LEU A 71 12.62 17.59 6.40
N GLY A 72 11.65 18.25 7.05
CA GLY A 72 11.72 19.64 7.49
C GLY A 72 11.14 20.64 6.49
N SER A 73 10.86 21.85 6.96
CA SER A 73 10.14 22.93 6.26
C SER A 73 10.75 23.34 4.91
N LYS A 74 12.06 23.13 4.72
CA LYS A 74 12.76 23.39 3.45
C LYS A 74 12.28 22.53 2.27
N TYR A 75 11.59 21.41 2.51
CA TYR A 75 11.11 20.50 1.47
C TYR A 75 9.58 20.44 1.36
N GLY A 76 8.88 21.39 1.97
CA GLY A 76 7.43 21.45 2.05
C GLY A 76 6.94 21.47 3.50
N GLY A 77 5.66 21.79 3.70
CA GLY A 77 5.06 21.79 5.03
C GLY A 77 4.68 20.39 5.50
N MET A 78 4.55 20.22 6.82
CA MET A 78 4.19 18.95 7.45
C MET A 78 2.81 18.45 6.99
N GLU A 79 1.90 19.33 6.58
CA GLU A 79 0.59 18.96 6.04
C GLU A 79 0.67 18.12 4.75
N LYS A 80 1.82 18.13 4.07
CA LYS A 80 2.08 17.33 2.86
C LYS A 80 2.80 16.01 3.15
N ALA A 81 3.07 15.70 4.42
CA ALA A 81 3.72 14.47 4.82
C ALA A 81 2.91 13.26 4.39
N LYS A 82 3.62 12.23 3.92
CA LYS A 82 3.01 10.98 3.46
C LYS A 82 3.64 9.79 4.14
N TYR A 83 2.81 8.81 4.46
CA TYR A 83 3.27 7.44 4.52
C TYR A 83 3.71 7.00 3.13
N GLN A 84 4.87 6.38 3.01
CA GLN A 84 5.36 5.86 1.75
C GLN A 84 6.21 4.61 1.97
N PHE A 85 6.03 3.62 1.10
CA PHE A 85 6.92 2.46 1.03
C PHE A 85 6.91 1.87 -0.39
N ILE A 86 7.82 0.91 -0.62
CA ILE A 86 7.94 0.19 -1.88
C ILE A 86 7.67 -1.29 -1.64
N GLY A 87 6.71 -1.85 -2.38
CA GLY A 87 6.44 -3.28 -2.44
C GLY A 87 7.18 -3.93 -3.61
N GLY A 88 7.70 -5.14 -3.40
CA GLY A 88 8.38 -5.96 -4.40
C GLY A 88 8.06 -7.44 -4.25
N ARG A 89 8.84 -8.28 -4.95
CA ARG A 89 8.71 -9.74 -4.93
C ARG A 89 8.95 -10.32 -3.54
N THR A 90 8.21 -11.38 -3.21
CA THR A 90 8.26 -12.08 -1.92
C THR A 90 9.44 -13.04 -1.74
N HIS A 91 10.27 -13.22 -2.77
CA HIS A 91 11.47 -14.07 -2.76
C HIS A 91 11.16 -15.55 -2.56
N GLY A 92 10.23 -16.08 -3.37
CA GLY A 92 9.90 -17.50 -3.45
C GLY A 92 8.89 -18.00 -2.43
N LYS A 93 8.06 -17.12 -1.84
CA LYS A 93 7.00 -17.55 -0.91
C LYS A 93 5.78 -18.03 -1.66
N ASP A 94 5.54 -19.35 -1.61
CA ASP A 94 4.26 -20.02 -1.90
C ASP A 94 3.49 -19.54 -3.15
N GLY A 95 4.21 -19.15 -4.21
CA GLY A 95 3.62 -18.71 -5.48
C GLY A 95 3.31 -17.20 -5.58
N PHE A 96 3.63 -16.41 -4.56
CA PHE A 96 3.37 -14.96 -4.55
C PHE A 96 4.30 -14.16 -5.47
N ASP A 97 5.42 -14.73 -5.93
CA ASP A 97 6.30 -14.06 -6.90
C ASP A 97 5.68 -14.03 -8.31
N GLU A 98 5.01 -15.11 -8.71
CA GLU A 98 4.21 -15.15 -9.94
C GLU A 98 3.00 -14.22 -9.83
N ASP A 99 2.39 -14.14 -8.65
CA ASP A 99 1.29 -13.21 -8.38
C ASP A 99 1.75 -11.75 -8.43
N PHE A 100 2.96 -11.44 -7.95
CA PHE A 100 3.53 -10.12 -8.06
C PHE A 100 3.72 -9.71 -9.53
N ALA A 101 4.27 -10.60 -10.36
CA ALA A 101 4.44 -10.32 -11.79
C ALA A 101 3.09 -10.07 -12.49
N ARG A 102 2.07 -10.88 -12.16
CA ARG A 102 0.68 -10.69 -12.65
C ARG A 102 0.07 -9.37 -12.18
N THR A 103 0.26 -9.04 -10.90
CA THR A 103 -0.21 -7.78 -10.29
C THR A 103 0.43 -6.58 -10.98
N HIS A 104 1.74 -6.61 -11.21
CA HIS A 104 2.46 -5.55 -11.91
C HIS A 104 1.94 -5.35 -13.33
N ALA A 105 1.77 -6.44 -14.09
CA ALA A 105 1.18 -6.40 -15.42
C ALA A 105 -0.25 -5.84 -15.43
N LEU A 106 -1.09 -6.25 -14.47
CA LEU A 106 -2.44 -5.70 -14.30
C LEU A 106 -2.39 -4.19 -14.04
N LEU A 107 -1.56 -3.74 -13.09
CA LEU A 107 -1.43 -2.31 -12.77
C LEU A 107 -0.96 -1.50 -13.97
N ASN A 108 -0.01 -2.02 -14.75
CA ASN A 108 0.43 -1.37 -15.98
C ASN A 108 -0.70 -1.26 -17.02
N ASN A 109 -1.52 -2.32 -17.18
CA ASN A 109 -2.69 -2.30 -18.06
C ASN A 109 -3.73 -1.28 -17.59
N ILE A 110 -4.01 -1.21 -16.28
CA ILE A 110 -4.92 -0.22 -15.68
C ILE A 110 -4.42 1.21 -15.92
N GLN A 111 -3.11 1.47 -15.78
CA GLN A 111 -2.54 2.78 -16.10
C GLN A 111 -2.68 3.13 -17.57
N ASN A 112 -2.34 2.20 -18.47
CA ASN A 112 -2.41 2.43 -19.92
C ASN A 112 -3.82 2.71 -20.42
N ALA A 113 -4.84 2.21 -19.72
CA ALA A 113 -6.24 2.44 -20.09
C ALA A 113 -6.69 3.91 -19.95
N ILE A 114 -5.99 4.73 -19.15
CA ILE A 114 -6.35 6.14 -18.93
C ILE A 114 -5.21 7.13 -19.19
N ALA A 115 -3.97 6.65 -19.31
CA ALA A 115 -2.82 7.53 -19.52
C ALA A 115 -2.98 8.38 -20.79
N VAL A 116 -2.75 9.68 -20.67
CA VAL A 116 -2.79 10.62 -21.79
C VAL A 116 -1.39 10.84 -22.39
N SER A 117 -0.36 10.80 -21.54
CA SER A 117 1.05 10.91 -21.88
C SER A 117 1.76 9.56 -21.77
N HIS A 118 2.86 9.41 -22.50
CA HIS A 118 3.79 8.29 -22.33
C HIS A 118 4.57 8.37 -21.00
N ASN A 119 4.62 9.55 -20.38
CA ASN A 119 5.37 9.79 -19.15
C ASN A 119 4.51 9.49 -17.91
N LYS A 120 4.46 8.21 -17.52
CA LYS A 120 3.76 7.72 -16.33
C LYS A 120 4.68 7.74 -15.11
N LYS A 121 4.24 8.27 -13.99
CA LYS A 121 5.05 8.47 -12.77
C LYS A 121 4.40 7.93 -11.51
N ASP A 122 5.22 7.91 -10.46
CA ASP A 122 4.90 7.76 -9.04
C ASP A 122 4.44 6.40 -8.53
N MET A 123 3.72 5.57 -9.29
CA MET A 123 3.26 4.25 -8.82
C MET A 123 4.21 3.10 -9.20
N LEU A 124 4.34 2.78 -10.48
CA LEU A 124 5.27 1.74 -10.96
C LEU A 124 6.63 2.39 -11.17
N LEU A 125 7.63 2.03 -10.35
CA LEU A 125 8.95 2.68 -10.41
C LEU A 125 9.87 2.00 -11.43
N ASP A 126 9.79 0.68 -11.48
CA ASP A 126 10.47 -0.21 -12.42
C ASP A 126 9.62 -1.48 -12.60
N GLU A 127 10.16 -2.50 -13.28
CA GLU A 127 9.48 -3.79 -13.52
C GLU A 127 9.31 -4.66 -12.26
N GLN A 128 9.90 -4.26 -11.14
CA GLN A 128 10.04 -5.08 -9.94
C GLN A 128 9.50 -4.40 -8.68
N SER A 129 8.93 -3.20 -8.80
CA SER A 129 8.51 -2.43 -7.65
C SER A 129 7.27 -1.57 -7.88
N VAL A 130 6.46 -1.51 -6.82
CA VAL A 130 5.25 -0.69 -6.74
C VAL A 130 5.38 0.22 -5.54
N ARG A 131 5.27 1.53 -5.74
CA ARG A 131 5.23 2.50 -4.66
C ARG A 131 3.81 2.69 -4.17
N PHE A 132 3.65 2.62 -2.86
CA PHE A 132 2.42 2.95 -2.16
C PHE A 132 2.63 4.23 -1.37
N ALA A 133 1.59 5.07 -1.31
CA ALA A 133 1.65 6.29 -0.52
C ALA A 133 0.27 6.63 0.06
N ARG A 134 0.24 7.34 1.19
CA ARG A 134 -0.99 7.91 1.75
C ARG A 134 -0.61 9.18 2.51
N ASN A 135 -1.42 10.24 2.42
CA ASN A 135 -1.19 11.42 3.24
C ASN A 135 -1.38 11.05 4.73
N ILE A 136 -0.50 11.58 5.59
CA ILE A 136 -0.65 11.44 7.05
C ILE A 136 -1.73 12.39 7.56
N PHE A 137 -1.74 13.60 7.01
CA PHE A 137 -2.65 14.65 7.41
C PHE A 137 -3.70 14.89 6.34
N GLU A 138 -4.96 14.92 6.75
CA GLU A 138 -6.08 15.29 5.90
C GLU A 138 -6.67 16.61 6.39
N LYS A 139 -7.01 17.51 5.46
CA LYS A 139 -7.63 18.78 5.83
C LYS A 139 -8.96 18.50 6.54
N ARG A 140 -9.18 19.17 7.67
CA ARG A 140 -10.49 19.19 8.32
C ARG A 140 -11.45 19.84 7.34
N VAL A 141 -12.48 19.11 6.92
CA VAL A 141 -13.59 19.71 6.19
C VAL A 141 -14.29 20.64 7.18
N SER A 142 -13.95 21.93 7.15
CA SER A 142 -14.76 22.90 7.87
C SER A 142 -16.09 22.94 7.13
N LEU A 143 -17.10 22.31 7.73
CA LEU A 143 -18.48 22.47 7.31
C LEU A 143 -18.85 23.92 7.64
N THR A 144 -18.42 24.87 6.80
CA THR A 144 -18.94 26.23 6.90
C THR A 144 -20.45 26.16 6.67
N ASN A 145 -21.23 27.01 7.33
CA ASN A 145 -22.69 27.01 7.18
C ASN A 145 -23.15 27.15 5.71
N SER A 146 -22.33 27.74 4.84
CA SER A 146 -22.56 27.77 3.38
C SER A 146 -22.33 26.41 2.72
N THR A 147 -21.26 25.68 3.07
CA THR A 147 -21.04 24.29 2.62
C THR A 147 -22.14 23.37 3.11
N VAL A 148 -22.60 23.52 4.36
CA VAL A 148 -23.75 22.76 4.90
C VAL A 148 -25.03 23.09 4.13
N ARG A 149 -25.26 24.37 3.77
CA ARG A 149 -26.42 24.77 2.94
C ARG A 149 -26.34 24.19 1.53
N LEU A 150 -25.18 24.20 0.89
CA LEU A 150 -24.98 23.60 -0.44
C LEU A 150 -25.11 22.08 -0.41
N PHE A 151 -24.56 21.42 0.61
CA PHE A 151 -24.72 19.96 0.80
C PHE A 151 -26.17 19.61 1.14
N LYS A 152 -26.86 20.41 1.97
CA LYS A 152 -28.30 20.25 2.22
C LYS A 152 -29.11 20.45 0.94
N ALA A 153 -28.83 21.49 0.16
CA ALA A 153 -29.55 21.77 -1.10
C ALA A 153 -29.30 20.66 -2.14
N TYR A 154 -28.07 20.15 -2.23
CA TYR A 154 -27.72 19.01 -3.05
C TYR A 154 -28.47 17.73 -2.61
N LEU A 155 -28.44 17.41 -1.31
CA LEU A 155 -29.19 16.27 -0.75
C LEU A 155 -30.71 16.46 -0.86
N TYR A 156 -31.22 17.69 -0.85
CA TYR A 156 -32.65 17.98 -1.03
C TYR A 156 -33.07 17.80 -2.49
N ASN A 157 -32.27 18.31 -3.44
CA ASN A 157 -32.53 18.18 -4.88
C ASN A 157 -32.32 16.75 -5.41
N HIS A 158 -31.57 15.90 -4.70
CA HIS A 158 -31.43 14.48 -5.02
C HIS A 158 -32.33 13.54 -4.22
N LYS A 159 -33.16 14.08 -3.31
CA LYS A 159 -34.22 13.30 -2.65
C LYS A 159 -35.46 13.09 -3.51
N GLU A 160 -35.66 13.88 -4.57
CA GLU A 160 -36.83 13.69 -5.45
C GLU A 160 -36.71 12.48 -6.41
N HIS A 161 -35.55 11.82 -6.46
CA HIS A 161 -35.35 10.57 -7.20
C HIS A 161 -34.79 9.41 -6.35
N ALA A 162 -34.65 9.59 -5.04
CA ALA A 162 -34.17 8.54 -4.15
C ALA A 162 -35.35 7.69 -3.65
N VAL A 163 -35.45 6.46 -4.13
CA VAL A 163 -36.31 5.42 -3.55
C VAL A 163 -35.90 5.22 -2.07
N PRO A 164 -36.83 5.16 -1.09
CA PRO A 164 -36.52 5.46 0.31
C PRO A 164 -35.70 4.43 1.12
N ASP A 165 -35.19 3.35 0.53
CA ASP A 165 -34.76 2.16 1.30
C ASP A 165 -33.26 1.79 1.20
N SER A 166 -32.35 2.68 0.79
CA SER A 166 -30.91 2.35 0.77
C SER A 166 -30.15 2.89 2.00
N PRO A 167 -29.55 2.05 2.86
CA PRO A 167 -28.92 2.44 4.12
C PRO A 167 -27.46 2.91 4.01
N THR A 168 -26.93 3.21 2.83
CA THR A 168 -25.50 3.55 2.64
C THR A 168 -25.26 5.02 2.33
N ALA A 169 -25.28 5.85 3.38
CA ALA A 169 -24.63 7.16 3.34
C ALA A 169 -23.11 6.97 3.53
N SER A 170 -22.41 6.59 2.45
CA SER A 170 -20.95 6.46 2.43
C SER A 170 -20.27 7.83 2.59
N ARG A 171 -19.27 7.90 3.49
CA ARG A 171 -18.47 9.10 3.77
C ARG A 171 -17.63 9.46 2.54
N ARG A 172 -18.08 10.41 1.73
CA ARG A 172 -17.28 11.00 0.65
C ARG A 172 -16.12 11.81 1.23
N THR A 173 -14.89 11.38 0.99
CA THR A 173 -13.67 12.17 1.26
C THR A 173 -13.57 13.28 0.21
N VAL A 174 -13.68 14.54 0.63
CA VAL A 174 -13.55 15.71 -0.25
C VAL A 174 -12.07 16.06 -0.38
N TYR A 175 -11.54 16.09 -1.61
CA TYR A 175 -10.16 16.50 -1.89
C TYR A 175 -10.10 18.00 -2.24
N LEU A 176 -8.93 18.62 -2.04
CA LEU A 176 -8.71 20.09 -2.02
C LEU A 176 -9.12 20.83 -3.31
N GLU A 177 -9.26 20.10 -4.40
CA GLU A 177 -9.38 20.55 -5.78
C GLU A 177 -10.83 20.92 -6.11
N ASP A 178 -11.77 20.45 -5.29
CA ASP A 178 -13.21 20.74 -5.39
C ASP A 178 -13.59 22.09 -4.75
N LEU A 179 -12.64 22.78 -4.09
CA LEU A 179 -12.90 24.01 -3.31
C LEU A 179 -12.21 25.27 -3.87
N GLU A 180 -11.47 25.17 -4.98
CA GLU A 180 -10.83 26.31 -5.61
C GLU A 180 -11.81 27.08 -6.51
N ASN A 181 -12.76 27.81 -5.90
CA ASN A 181 -13.50 28.87 -6.61
C ASN A 181 -13.74 30.07 -5.68
N PRO A 182 -12.83 31.08 -5.64
CA PRO A 182 -12.77 32.08 -4.59
C PRO A 182 -13.55 33.38 -4.92
N HIS A 183 -14.76 33.27 -5.46
CA HIS A 183 -15.59 34.45 -5.75
C HIS A 183 -16.83 34.51 -4.84
N GLY A 184 -16.62 34.83 -3.57
CA GLY A 184 -17.71 35.06 -2.62
C GLY A 184 -17.22 35.41 -1.23
N SER A 185 -17.00 36.69 -0.97
CA SER A 185 -16.72 37.22 0.37
C SER A 185 -17.99 37.12 1.22
N HIS A 186 -18.11 36.05 2.01
CA HIS A 186 -19.08 35.96 3.09
C HIS A 186 -18.34 35.86 4.42
N THR A 187 -18.56 36.87 5.27
CA THR A 187 -18.15 36.93 6.66
C THR A 187 -18.89 35.85 7.46
N VAL A 188 -18.25 34.69 7.63
CA VAL A 188 -18.76 33.59 8.45
C VAL A 188 -18.55 33.91 9.93
N GLY A 189 -19.61 33.77 10.73
CA GLY A 189 -19.61 34.06 12.17
C GLY A 189 -18.51 33.30 12.91
N MET A 190 -17.65 34.06 13.60
CA MET A 190 -16.64 33.56 14.52
C MET A 190 -17.33 33.03 15.77
N GLY A 191 -17.26 31.73 16.05
CA GLY A 191 -17.76 31.23 17.33
C GLY A 191 -17.66 29.73 17.58
N GLU A 192 -17.62 28.88 16.55
CA GLU A 192 -17.37 27.45 16.76
C GLU A 192 -15.86 27.19 16.84
N GLU A 193 -15.37 27.05 18.06
CA GLU A 193 -14.04 26.53 18.34
C GLU A 193 -13.91 25.14 17.70
N LEU A 194 -12.97 25.00 16.76
CA LEU A 194 -12.72 23.73 16.09
C LEU A 194 -12.20 22.73 17.12
N LYS A 195 -13.09 21.87 17.62
CA LYS A 195 -12.72 20.79 18.55
C LYS A 195 -11.70 19.87 17.86
N MET A 196 -10.48 19.85 18.41
CA MET A 196 -9.40 18.98 17.99
C MET A 196 -9.71 17.55 18.42
N ASP A 197 -9.49 16.57 17.56
CA ASP A 197 -9.59 15.15 17.92
C ASP A 197 -8.36 14.69 18.71
N ASP A 198 -8.57 13.69 19.57
CA ASP A 198 -7.55 13.18 20.49
C ASP A 198 -6.34 12.58 19.74
N GLU A 199 -6.57 11.96 18.59
CA GLU A 199 -5.52 11.38 17.73
C GLU A 199 -4.54 12.46 17.26
N THR A 200 -5.06 13.56 16.69
CA THR A 200 -4.24 14.68 16.22
C THR A 200 -3.60 15.45 17.37
N ALA A 201 -4.31 15.59 18.50
CA ALA A 201 -3.79 16.31 19.67
C ALA A 201 -2.58 15.61 20.30
N ASN A 202 -2.55 14.28 20.25
CA ASN A 202 -1.52 13.44 20.86
C ASN A 202 -0.63 12.73 19.81
N TRP A 203 -0.62 13.22 18.56
CA TRP A 203 0.10 12.59 17.47
C TRP A 203 1.62 12.47 17.79
N PRO A 204 2.22 11.26 17.73
CA PRO A 204 3.54 10.99 18.30
C PRO A 204 4.69 11.50 17.41
N VAL A 205 4.93 12.80 17.41
CA VAL A 205 6.07 13.42 16.70
C VAL A 205 7.25 13.70 17.64
N ASP A 206 8.46 13.63 17.10
CA ASP A 206 9.65 14.07 17.82
C ASP A 206 9.51 15.55 18.23
N SER A 207 10.09 15.92 19.38
CA SER A 207 10.01 17.28 19.92
C SER A 207 10.48 18.35 18.93
N GLN A 208 11.45 18.03 18.08
CA GLN A 208 11.96 18.92 17.03
C GLN A 208 10.92 19.31 15.97
N TYR A 209 9.82 18.57 15.83
CA TYR A 209 8.74 18.84 14.87
C TYR A 209 7.42 19.25 15.54
N SER A 210 7.44 19.47 16.86
CA SER A 210 6.23 19.81 17.63
C SER A 210 5.61 21.14 17.20
N ASP A 211 6.44 22.15 16.88
CA ASP A 211 5.98 23.45 16.40
C ASP A 211 5.34 23.36 15.00
N ASP A 212 5.91 22.54 14.11
CA ASP A 212 5.35 22.28 12.77
C ASP A 212 3.96 21.64 12.89
N LEU A 213 3.81 20.63 13.77
CA LEU A 213 2.52 19.99 14.04
C LEU A 213 1.53 20.98 14.66
N ALA A 214 1.98 21.79 15.62
CA ALA A 214 1.15 22.80 16.27
C ALA A 214 0.58 23.83 15.28
N THR A 215 1.34 24.15 14.23
CA THR A 215 0.92 25.07 13.17
C THR A 215 -0.21 24.50 12.31
N ILE A 216 -0.21 23.18 12.06
CA ILE A 216 -1.18 22.56 11.13
C ILE A 216 -2.39 21.93 11.82
N LYS A 217 -2.29 21.51 13.08
CA LYS A 217 -3.33 20.70 13.77
C LYS A 217 -4.72 21.37 13.86
N ALA A 218 -4.77 22.70 13.80
CA ALA A 218 -6.03 23.45 13.74
C ALA A 218 -6.80 23.22 12.43
N PHE A 219 -6.10 22.94 11.33
CA PHE A 219 -6.68 22.81 9.99
C PHE A 219 -6.64 21.39 9.45
N TYR A 220 -5.84 20.52 10.04
CA TYR A 220 -5.63 19.15 9.59
C TYR A 220 -5.88 18.16 10.73
N LYS A 221 -6.36 16.98 10.37
CA LYS A 221 -6.43 15.81 11.26
C LYS A 221 -5.34 14.82 10.85
N ALA A 222 -4.69 14.20 11.83
CA ALA A 222 -3.83 13.06 11.59
C ALA A 222 -4.70 11.82 11.27
N VAL A 223 -4.23 10.99 10.35
CA VAL A 223 -4.93 9.79 9.90
C VAL A 223 -3.97 8.62 10.00
N PRO A 224 -4.03 7.82 11.07
CA PRO A 224 -3.11 6.72 11.25
C PRO A 224 -3.22 5.67 10.15
N LEU A 225 -2.05 5.15 9.75
CA LEU A 225 -1.99 4.03 8.82
C LEU A 225 -2.53 2.78 9.50
N ARG A 226 -3.58 2.17 8.93
CA ARG A 226 -4.18 0.93 9.44
C ARG A 226 -3.26 -0.25 9.18
N VAL A 227 -2.34 -0.49 10.09
CA VAL A 227 -1.40 -1.62 10.04
C VAL A 227 -1.72 -2.61 11.15
N TYR A 228 -1.85 -3.88 10.79
CA TYR A 228 -2.10 -4.95 11.75
C TYR A 228 -0.97 -5.97 11.69
N ASP A 229 -0.53 -6.43 12.86
CA ASP A 229 0.47 -7.48 12.98
C ASP A 229 -0.10 -8.88 12.66
N GLU A 230 0.76 -9.89 12.70
CA GLU A 230 0.39 -11.30 12.44
C GLU A 230 -0.60 -11.90 13.45
N ASN A 231 -0.96 -11.17 14.51
CA ASN A 231 -2.01 -11.51 15.47
C ASN A 231 -3.25 -10.61 15.34
N ASN A 232 -3.38 -9.88 14.24
CA ASN A 232 -4.43 -8.88 13.98
C ASN A 232 -4.47 -7.75 15.03
N LYS A 233 -3.35 -7.42 15.67
CA LYS A 233 -3.26 -6.27 16.57
C LYS A 233 -2.84 -5.03 15.79
N PHE A 234 -3.53 -3.92 16.06
CA PHE A 234 -3.15 -2.61 15.51
C PHE A 234 -1.72 -2.25 15.93
N VAL A 235 -0.93 -1.75 14.99
CA VAL A 235 0.45 -1.30 15.21
C VAL A 235 0.45 0.22 15.35
N GLU A 236 0.85 0.71 16.51
CA GLU A 236 0.91 2.15 16.79
C GLU A 236 1.82 2.90 15.81
N PRO A 237 1.50 4.16 15.44
CA PRO A 237 2.22 4.93 14.42
C PRO A 237 3.75 4.95 14.56
N GLU A 238 4.28 5.08 15.78
CA GLU A 238 5.72 5.09 16.06
C GLU A 238 6.40 3.74 15.79
N ASN A 239 5.65 2.64 15.76
CA ASN A 239 6.16 1.28 15.56
C ASN A 239 5.98 0.77 14.12
N VAL A 240 5.25 1.49 13.26
CA VAL A 240 4.90 1.03 11.91
C VAL A 240 6.16 0.79 11.05
N ASN A 241 7.12 1.72 11.03
CA ASN A 241 8.36 1.55 10.25
C ASN A 241 9.10 0.27 10.62
N LYS A 242 9.26 0.02 11.92
CA LYS A 242 9.93 -1.18 12.42
C LYS A 242 9.16 -2.45 12.06
N ALA A 243 7.82 -2.40 12.12
CA ALA A 243 6.98 -3.54 11.81
C ALA A 243 6.97 -3.90 10.32
N LEU A 244 7.03 -2.90 9.44
CA LEU A 244 6.99 -3.09 7.98
C LEU A 244 8.36 -3.36 7.35
N CYS A 245 9.47 -3.05 8.04
CA CYS A 245 10.83 -3.24 7.53
C CYS A 245 11.06 -4.71 7.10
N ASN A 246 11.24 -4.93 5.79
CA ASN A 246 11.42 -6.25 5.15
C ASN A 246 10.27 -7.25 5.41
N ALA A 247 9.07 -6.76 5.73
CA ALA A 247 7.91 -7.60 6.01
C ALA A 247 7.27 -8.12 4.73
N ILE A 248 6.61 -9.27 4.82
CA ILE A 248 5.67 -9.73 3.77
C ILE A 248 4.27 -9.39 4.26
N ALA A 249 3.54 -8.63 3.46
CA ALA A 249 2.26 -8.07 3.85
C ALA A 249 1.22 -8.16 2.73
N GLU A 250 -0.03 -8.33 3.14
CA GLU A 250 -1.20 -8.10 2.32
C GLU A 250 -1.55 -6.60 2.40
N ILE A 251 -1.59 -5.94 1.25
CA ILE A 251 -1.79 -4.50 1.09
C ILE A 251 -3.13 -4.29 0.39
N HIS A 252 -4.00 -3.52 1.04
CA HIS A 252 -5.26 -3.05 0.49
C HIS A 252 -5.06 -1.62 0.00
N PHE A 253 -5.43 -1.32 -1.24
CA PHE A 253 -5.15 -0.02 -1.84
C PHE A 253 -6.20 0.42 -2.86
N THR A 254 -6.35 1.73 -3.01
CA THR A 254 -7.14 2.37 -4.07
C THR A 254 -6.21 2.98 -5.12
N LEU A 255 -6.72 3.19 -6.34
CA LEU A 255 -5.93 3.75 -7.44
C LEU A 255 -6.44 5.12 -7.86
N HIS A 256 -5.53 6.08 -7.94
CA HIS A 256 -5.80 7.45 -8.37
C HIS A 256 -4.91 7.82 -9.55
N HIS A 257 -5.45 8.64 -10.44
CA HIS A 257 -4.77 9.17 -11.61
C HIS A 257 -4.96 10.68 -11.69
N LEU A 258 -3.87 11.40 -11.97
CA LEU A 258 -3.89 12.83 -12.23
C LEU A 258 -3.06 13.14 -13.47
N TYR A 259 -3.68 13.78 -14.46
CA TYR A 259 -2.99 14.31 -15.63
C TYR A 259 -2.47 15.72 -15.34
N LEU A 260 -1.19 15.95 -15.59
CA LEU A 260 -0.48 17.19 -15.28
C LEU A 260 0.00 17.86 -16.58
N PRO A 261 -0.87 18.60 -17.28
CA PRO A 261 -0.55 19.19 -18.59
C PRO A 261 0.49 20.31 -18.52
N LYS A 262 0.64 20.95 -17.36
CA LYS A 262 1.55 22.09 -17.16
C LYS A 262 3.03 21.67 -17.01
N ASN A 263 3.30 20.37 -16.82
CA ASN A 263 4.66 19.88 -16.77
C ASN A 263 5.24 19.82 -18.19
N LEU A 264 6.55 20.01 -18.31
CA LEU A 264 7.27 19.93 -19.58
C LEU A 264 8.34 18.82 -19.45
N PRO A 265 8.09 17.60 -19.96
CA PRO A 265 6.91 17.17 -20.73
C PRO A 265 5.65 16.92 -19.86
N PRO A 266 4.43 16.94 -20.45
CA PRO A 266 3.21 16.54 -19.76
C PRO A 266 3.32 15.13 -19.17
N GLN A 267 2.72 14.91 -18.01
CA GLN A 267 2.87 13.64 -17.30
C GLN A 267 1.56 13.14 -16.68
N ASP A 268 1.46 11.82 -16.53
CA ASP A 268 0.40 11.15 -15.78
C ASP A 268 0.97 10.66 -14.43
N SER A 269 0.47 11.21 -13.34
CA SER A 269 0.81 10.76 -11.98
C SER A 269 -0.20 9.71 -11.54
N PHE A 270 0.27 8.52 -11.20
CA PHE A 270 -0.55 7.46 -10.65
C PHE A 270 -0.17 7.23 -9.19
N ARG A 271 -1.16 6.93 -8.35
CA ARG A 271 -0.94 6.65 -6.92
C ARG A 271 -1.71 5.41 -6.51
N ALA A 272 -1.01 4.48 -5.87
CA ALA A 272 -1.62 3.42 -5.06
C ALA A 272 -1.78 3.93 -3.63
N ASN A 273 -2.99 4.42 -3.32
CA ASN A 273 -3.33 4.96 -2.01
C ASN A 273 -3.55 3.82 -1.02
N ILE A 274 -2.83 3.83 0.10
CA ILE A 274 -2.88 2.75 1.08
C ILE A 274 -4.18 2.83 1.88
N GLU A 275 -4.94 1.74 1.93
CA GLU A 275 -6.12 1.63 2.79
C GLU A 275 -5.83 0.88 4.08
N GLN A 276 -5.16 -0.27 3.98
CA GLN A 276 -4.86 -1.15 5.10
C GLN A 276 -3.66 -2.05 4.77
N ILE A 277 -2.91 -2.46 5.80
CA ILE A 277 -1.81 -3.42 5.68
C ILE A 277 -1.97 -4.51 6.74
N LEU A 278 -1.90 -5.77 6.31
CA LEU A 278 -1.85 -6.94 7.20
C LEU A 278 -0.46 -7.58 7.08
N ILE A 279 0.29 -7.60 8.17
CA ILE A 279 1.61 -8.24 8.19
C ILE A 279 1.41 -9.75 8.30
N LEU A 280 1.77 -10.47 7.24
CA LEU A 280 1.68 -11.92 7.18
C LEU A 280 2.91 -12.59 7.80
N GLN A 281 4.06 -11.95 7.63
CA GLN A 281 5.33 -12.37 8.22
C GLN A 281 6.20 -11.14 8.47
N ARG A 282 6.64 -10.93 9.72
CA ARG A 282 7.62 -9.89 10.03
C ARG A 282 8.93 -10.08 9.28
N GLY A 283 9.51 -8.97 8.86
CA GLY A 283 10.85 -8.95 8.31
C GLY A 283 11.89 -9.27 9.37
N LYS A 284 13.00 -9.85 8.93
CA LYS A 284 14.19 -9.91 9.76
C LYS A 284 14.84 -8.54 9.71
N THR A 285 15.08 -7.93 10.88
CA THR A 285 15.91 -6.74 10.94
C THR A 285 17.30 -7.13 10.46
N THR A 286 17.67 -6.71 9.26
CA THR A 286 19.02 -6.89 8.75
C THR A 286 19.89 -5.94 9.55
N THR A 287 20.48 -6.41 10.65
CA THR A 287 21.59 -5.71 11.27
C THR A 287 22.67 -5.63 10.21
N SER A 288 22.89 -4.43 9.66
CA SER A 288 23.94 -4.23 8.67
C SER A 288 25.23 -4.76 9.25
N ILE A 289 25.90 -5.65 8.51
CA ILE A 289 27.23 -6.17 8.85
C ILE A 289 28.28 -5.05 8.95
N TYR A 290 27.96 -3.83 8.49
CA TYR A 290 28.79 -2.64 8.60
C TYR A 290 28.41 -1.75 9.79
N THR A 291 27.29 -2.04 10.47
CA THR A 291 26.90 -1.38 11.73
C THR A 291 27.37 -2.14 12.97
N SER A 292 27.87 -3.37 12.81
CA SER A 292 28.60 -4.06 13.88
C SER A 292 29.90 -3.32 14.19
N ASP A 293 30.34 -3.37 15.44
CA ASP A 293 31.58 -2.75 15.90
C ASP A 293 32.75 -3.12 14.96
N PRO A 294 33.36 -2.15 14.25
CA PRO A 294 34.47 -2.43 13.34
C PRO A 294 35.69 -3.01 14.07
N ARG A 295 35.76 -2.89 15.40
CA ARG A 295 36.82 -3.47 16.24
C ARG A 295 36.60 -4.94 16.56
N ALA A 296 35.40 -5.49 16.34
CA ALA A 296 35.14 -6.92 16.46
C ALA A 296 35.79 -7.76 15.33
N GLY A 297 36.49 -7.10 14.40
CA GLY A 297 37.09 -7.71 13.22
C GLY A 297 36.16 -7.66 12.00
N PRO A 298 36.63 -8.09 10.82
CA PRO A 298 35.76 -8.22 9.65
C PRO A 298 34.57 -9.10 10.04
N ALA A 299 33.35 -8.66 9.70
CA ALA A 299 32.15 -9.45 9.93
C ALA A 299 32.40 -10.83 9.34
N SER A 300 32.62 -11.81 10.22
CA SER A 300 32.86 -13.18 9.79
C SER A 300 31.61 -13.55 9.04
N THR A 301 31.70 -13.68 7.71
CA THR A 301 30.68 -14.35 6.91
C THR A 301 30.62 -15.73 7.52
N MET A 302 29.73 -15.92 8.50
CA MET A 302 29.56 -17.20 9.15
C MET A 302 29.29 -18.14 7.99
N LYS A 303 30.29 -18.96 7.65
CA LYS A 303 30.12 -20.11 6.79
C LYS A 303 28.93 -20.80 7.43
N ALA A 304 27.81 -20.85 6.72
CA ALA A 304 26.67 -21.62 7.15
C ALA A 304 27.25 -22.97 7.53
N THR A 305 27.33 -23.25 8.83
CA THR A 305 27.71 -24.56 9.32
C THR A 305 26.59 -25.43 8.79
N HIS A 306 26.80 -26.03 7.62
CA HIS A 306 26.10 -27.23 7.24
C HIS A 306 26.26 -28.13 8.45
N HIS A 307 25.20 -28.19 9.26
CA HIS A 307 24.98 -29.32 10.11
C HIS A 307 24.87 -30.48 9.13
N THR A 308 26.01 -31.10 8.82
CA THR A 308 26.04 -32.47 8.38
C THR A 308 25.34 -33.21 9.53
N PRO A 309 24.13 -33.76 9.32
CA PRO A 309 23.52 -34.58 10.34
C PRO A 309 24.52 -35.69 10.70
N PRO A 310 24.63 -36.07 11.98
CA PRO A 310 25.46 -37.19 12.36
C PRO A 310 25.07 -38.40 11.48
N PRO A 311 26.06 -39.17 10.97
CA PRO A 311 25.78 -40.29 10.11
C PRO A 311 24.80 -41.22 10.82
N THR A 312 23.65 -41.46 10.19
CA THR A 312 22.68 -42.46 10.63
C THR A 312 23.42 -43.79 10.73
N GLU A 313 23.46 -44.37 11.94
CA GLU A 313 24.00 -45.71 12.15
C GLU A 313 23.35 -46.67 11.16
N ALA A 314 24.17 -47.29 10.31
CA ALA A 314 23.71 -48.21 9.30
C ALA A 314 23.09 -49.44 9.97
N PRO A 315 21.85 -49.84 9.61
CA PRO A 315 21.33 -51.15 10.00
C PRO A 315 22.17 -52.26 9.34
N PRO A 316 22.37 -53.40 10.02
CA PRO A 316 23.18 -54.50 9.51
C PRO A 316 22.62 -55.04 8.19
N SER A 317 23.51 -55.07 7.20
CA SER A 317 23.27 -55.52 5.83
C SER A 317 22.75 -56.96 5.80
N LYS A 318 21.47 -57.13 5.44
CA LYS A 318 20.97 -58.40 4.91
C LYS A 318 21.29 -58.45 3.42
N ARG A 319 22.27 -59.28 3.06
CA ARG A 319 22.47 -59.74 1.69
C ARG A 319 21.18 -60.33 1.16
N LEU A 320 20.66 -59.75 0.08
CA LEU A 320 19.81 -60.47 -0.85
C LEU A 320 20.28 -60.21 -2.26
N HIS A 321 20.31 -61.33 -2.96
CA HIS A 321 20.94 -61.61 -4.22
C HIS A 321 19.98 -61.18 -5.36
N THR A 322 20.56 -60.98 -6.54
CA THR A 322 20.00 -61.40 -7.84
C THR A 322 19.60 -60.29 -8.83
N GLU A 323 20.29 -60.41 -9.98
CA GLU A 323 19.94 -60.17 -11.39
C GLU A 323 20.07 -58.77 -12.02
N GLU A 324 21.17 -58.68 -12.77
CA GLU A 324 21.28 -58.06 -14.10
C GLU A 324 20.02 -58.25 -14.95
N GLN A 325 19.48 -57.15 -15.48
CA GLN A 325 18.98 -57.15 -16.86
C GLN A 325 19.38 -55.88 -17.60
N THR A 326 19.68 -56.14 -18.85
CA THR A 326 20.42 -55.41 -19.87
C THR A 326 19.47 -54.65 -20.81
N VAL A 327 19.99 -53.60 -21.47
CA VAL A 327 19.59 -53.13 -22.83
C VAL A 327 18.27 -52.32 -22.88
N THR A 328 18.15 -51.13 -23.48
CA THR A 328 18.41 -50.84 -24.90
C THR A 328 18.48 -49.34 -25.22
N LYS A 329 19.31 -49.01 -26.21
CA LYS A 329 19.32 -47.80 -27.06
C LYS A 329 17.95 -47.46 -27.68
N GLY A 330 17.69 -46.18 -27.95
CA GLY A 330 16.69 -45.75 -28.94
C GLY A 330 16.68 -44.25 -29.28
N LYS A 331 17.22 -43.93 -30.47
CA LYS A 331 16.89 -42.88 -31.48
C LYS A 331 16.24 -41.56 -31.03
N GLU A 332 16.81 -40.38 -31.33
CA GLU A 332 17.00 -39.75 -32.66
C GLU A 332 15.67 -39.43 -33.38
N LYS A 333 15.32 -38.14 -33.47
CA LYS A 333 14.54 -37.54 -34.57
C LYS A 333 14.62 -36.01 -34.53
N GLU A 334 15.32 -35.46 -35.52
CA GLU A 334 15.08 -34.14 -36.11
C GLU A 334 13.67 -34.06 -36.72
N HIS A 335 13.08 -32.87 -36.72
CA HIS A 335 12.22 -32.39 -37.80
C HIS A 335 12.22 -30.85 -37.81
N ASP A 336 12.66 -30.33 -38.96
CA ASP A 336 12.29 -29.11 -39.71
C ASP A 336 12.07 -27.76 -39.00
#